data_AF-A0A3N5QB87-F1
#
_entry.id   AF-A0A3N5QB87-F1
#
_cell.length_a   1.000
_cell.length_b   1.000
_cell.length_c   1.000
_cell.angle_alpha   90.00
_cell.angle_beta   90.00
_cell.angle_gamma   90.00
#
_symmetry.space_group_name_H-M   'P 1'
#
loop_
_entity.id
_entity.type
_entity.pdbx_description
1 polymer ?
#
loop_
_entity_poly.entity_id
_entity_poly.type
_entity_poly.pdbx_seq_one_letter_code
_entity_poly.pdbx_strand_id
1 'polypeptide(L)'
;VLEPGCGMGYFTLPLARMVGPAGRVIVVDIEPRMLAVLARRAHKAGLSERIVIRPAEPEKLGISDLSGAIDVALLIHTVHEMPNAGALFAEILQALKPGGQVLVIEPKGHVSAAEFSKTAAKAEKTGLRADAAFTDIKRRRLLLNKT
;
A
#
# COMPACT_ATOMS: atom_id res chain seq x y z
N VAL A 1 8.69 -0.69 -4.25
CA VAL A 1 7.23 -0.42 -4.11
C VAL A 1 6.71 -1.26 -2.96
N LEU A 2 5.86 -0.69 -2.10
CA LEU A 2 5.17 -1.39 -1.01
C LEU A 2 3.68 -1.55 -1.38
N GLU A 3 3.10 -2.72 -1.14
CA GLU A 3 1.67 -2.98 -1.36
C GLU A 3 1.07 -3.74 -0.16
N PRO A 4 0.44 -3.02 0.78
CA PRO A 4 -0.31 -3.64 1.86
C PRO A 4 -1.68 -4.17 1.43
N GLY A 5 -2.07 -5.34 1.93
CA GLY A 5 -3.32 -6.01 1.55
C GLY A 5 -3.28 -6.57 0.13
N CYS A 6 -2.21 -7.28 -0.23
CA CYS A 6 -1.99 -7.75 -1.60
C CYS A 6 -2.95 -8.88 -2.04
N GLY A 7 -3.62 -9.53 -1.08
CA GLY A 7 -4.49 -10.67 -1.30
C GLY A 7 -3.82 -11.74 -2.15
N MET A 8 -4.56 -12.27 -3.12
CA MET A 8 -4.03 -13.27 -4.05
C MET A 8 -3.13 -12.68 -5.15
N GLY A 9 -2.75 -11.40 -5.10
CA GLY A 9 -1.81 -10.78 -6.04
C GLY A 9 -2.42 -10.20 -7.31
N TYR A 10 -3.68 -9.72 -7.27
CA TYR A 10 -4.32 -9.15 -8.46
C TYR A 10 -3.56 -7.92 -8.98
N PHE A 11 -3.18 -7.00 -8.10
CA PHE A 11 -2.39 -5.81 -8.45
C PHE A 11 -0.88 -6.06 -8.36
N THR A 12 -0.43 -6.90 -7.42
CA THR A 12 1.00 -7.27 -7.27
C THR A 12 1.65 -7.75 -8.57
N LEU A 13 1.01 -8.64 -9.32
CA LEU A 13 1.65 -9.22 -10.51
C LEU A 13 1.87 -8.17 -11.62
N PRO A 14 0.88 -7.33 -11.98
CA PRO A 14 1.13 -6.16 -12.84
C PRO A 14 2.23 -5.25 -12.29
N LEU A 15 2.20 -4.90 -11.00
CA LEU A 15 3.22 -4.05 -10.39
C LEU A 15 4.62 -4.65 -10.53
N ALA A 16 4.77 -5.95 -10.30
CA ALA A 16 6.04 -6.66 -10.43
C ALA A 16 6.60 -6.67 -11.86
N ARG A 17 5.75 -6.46 -12.89
CA ARG A 17 6.19 -6.26 -14.28
C ARG A 17 6.55 -4.81 -14.59
N MET A 18 5.94 -3.86 -13.87
CA MET A 18 6.15 -2.43 -14.07
C MET A 18 7.38 -1.91 -13.33
N VAL A 19 7.74 -2.52 -12.20
CA VAL A 19 9.00 -2.19 -11.52
C VAL A 19 10.17 -2.53 -12.45
N GLY A 20 11.07 -1.58 -12.65
CA GLY A 20 12.21 -1.73 -13.56
C GLY A 20 13.16 -2.86 -13.16
N PRO A 21 14.25 -3.10 -13.91
CA PRO A 21 15.14 -4.25 -13.73
C PRO A 21 15.79 -4.40 -12.35
N ALA A 22 15.90 -3.32 -11.56
CA ALA A 22 16.37 -3.34 -10.17
C ALA A 22 15.23 -3.22 -9.13
N GLY A 23 14.01 -2.98 -9.57
CA GLY A 23 12.86 -2.75 -8.70
C GLY A 23 12.25 -4.04 -8.17
N ARG A 24 11.64 -3.92 -6.99
CA ARG A 24 10.91 -4.99 -6.29
C ARG A 24 9.59 -4.46 -5.73
N VAL A 25 8.63 -5.37 -5.60
CA VAL A 25 7.36 -5.15 -4.89
C VAL A 25 7.43 -5.91 -3.57
N ILE A 26 7.33 -5.19 -2.46
CA ILE A 26 7.20 -5.76 -1.13
C ILE A 26 5.72 -5.79 -0.82
N VAL A 27 5.20 -6.98 -0.56
CA VAL A 27 3.78 -7.18 -0.24
C VAL A 27 3.62 -7.62 1.20
N VAL A 28 2.56 -7.14 1.83
CA VAL A 28 2.16 -7.55 3.18
C VAL A 28 0.69 -7.92 3.21
N ASP A 29 0.35 -9.02 3.88
CA ASP A 29 -1.02 -9.47 4.05
C ASP A 29 -1.16 -10.27 5.35
N ILE A 30 -2.32 -10.19 6.00
CA ILE A 30 -2.60 -10.90 7.25
C ILE A 30 -3.01 -12.36 6.99
N GLU A 31 -3.52 -12.68 5.80
CA GLU A 31 -4.04 -14.01 5.49
C GLU A 31 -2.95 -14.90 4.87
N PRO A 32 -2.42 -15.93 5.58
CA PRO A 32 -1.34 -16.76 5.05
C PRO A 32 -1.74 -17.51 3.78
N ARG A 33 -3.02 -17.86 3.65
CA ARG A 33 -3.58 -18.50 2.45
C ARG A 33 -3.44 -17.61 1.22
N MET A 34 -3.68 -16.31 1.36
CA MET A 34 -3.57 -15.35 0.26
C MET A 34 -2.12 -15.24 -0.22
N LEU A 35 -1.19 -15.14 0.73
CA LEU A 35 0.25 -15.12 0.45
C LEU A 35 0.72 -16.39 -0.28
N ALA A 36 0.26 -17.56 0.14
CA ALA A 36 0.57 -18.82 -0.54
C ALA A 36 0.03 -18.87 -1.99
N VAL A 37 -1.18 -18.34 -2.22
CA VAL A 37 -1.76 -18.24 -3.57
C VAL A 37 -0.94 -17.27 -4.43
N LEU A 38 -0.59 -16.10 -3.89
CA LEU A 38 0.25 -15.11 -4.58
C LEU A 38 1.61 -15.71 -4.95
N ALA A 39 2.29 -16.39 -4.02
CA ALA A 39 3.59 -17.03 -4.28
C ALA A 39 3.52 -18.00 -5.48
N ARG A 40 2.48 -18.85 -5.52
CA ARG A 40 2.26 -19.79 -6.63
C ARG A 40 1.99 -19.06 -7.95
N ARG A 41 1.21 -17.97 -7.94
CA ARG A 41 0.92 -17.18 -9.14
C ARG A 41 2.16 -16.42 -9.64
N ALA A 42 2.97 -15.88 -8.73
CA ALA A 42 4.23 -15.22 -9.04
C ALA A 42 5.21 -16.20 -9.70
N HIS A 43 5.36 -17.41 -9.13
CA HIS A 43 6.18 -18.47 -9.72
C HIS A 43 5.72 -18.83 -11.14
N LYS A 44 4.42 -19.10 -11.33
CA LYS A 44 3.87 -19.39 -12.67
C LYS A 44 4.07 -18.26 -13.68
N ALA A 45 4.16 -17.02 -13.21
CA ALA A 45 4.37 -15.84 -14.04
C ALA A 45 5.86 -15.48 -14.25
N GLY A 46 6.80 -16.21 -13.64
CA GLY A 46 8.24 -15.89 -13.69
C GLY A 46 8.60 -14.61 -12.92
N LEU A 47 7.83 -14.26 -11.89
CA LEU A 47 7.96 -12.99 -11.15
C LEU A 47 8.45 -13.16 -9.71
N SER A 48 8.84 -14.37 -9.29
CA SER A 48 9.25 -14.64 -7.91
C SER A 48 10.36 -13.70 -7.42
N GLU A 49 11.39 -13.48 -8.24
CA GLU A 49 12.54 -12.60 -7.89
C GLU A 49 12.17 -11.11 -7.76
N ARG A 50 10.97 -10.72 -8.23
CA ARG A 50 10.46 -9.34 -8.18
C ARG A 50 9.61 -9.07 -6.94
N ILE A 51 9.15 -10.11 -6.25
CA ILE A 51 8.12 -9.99 -5.20
C ILE A 51 8.67 -10.52 -3.88
N VAL A 52 8.71 -9.65 -2.87
CA VAL A 52 9.08 -10.02 -1.50
C VAL A 52 7.80 -10.14 -0.69
N ILE A 53 7.48 -11.37 -0.29
CA ILE A 53 6.26 -11.67 0.47
C ILE A 53 6.56 -11.61 1.97
N ARG A 54 5.72 -10.88 2.72
CA ARG A 54 5.82 -10.76 4.18
C ARG A 54 4.44 -10.94 4.83
N PRO A 55 4.32 -11.72 5.92
CA PRO A 55 3.09 -11.75 6.71
C PRO A 55 2.95 -10.47 7.53
N ALA A 56 1.71 -9.98 7.68
CA ALA A 56 1.36 -8.87 8.55
C ALA A 56 0.77 -9.37 9.88
N GLU A 57 0.75 -8.49 10.88
CA GLU A 57 0.04 -8.68 12.14
C GLU A 57 -1.28 -7.88 12.14
N PRO A 58 -2.26 -8.19 13.01
CA PRO A 58 -3.56 -7.49 13.04
C PRO A 58 -3.50 -5.96 13.10
N GLU A 59 -2.46 -5.40 13.72
CA GLU A 59 -2.35 -3.95 13.93
C GLU A 59 -1.09 -3.34 13.30
N LYS A 60 -0.22 -4.14 12.67
CA LYS A 60 1.11 -3.72 12.18
C LYS A 60 1.46 -4.40 10.88
N LEU A 61 2.11 -3.66 9.98
CA LEU A 61 2.60 -4.24 8.72
C LEU A 61 3.89 -5.04 8.90
N GLY A 62 4.67 -4.75 9.94
CA GLY A 62 5.95 -5.43 10.19
C GLY A 62 7.03 -4.97 9.21
N ILE A 63 7.07 -3.66 8.90
CA ILE A 63 7.98 -3.09 7.89
C ILE A 63 8.98 -2.08 8.46
N SER A 64 9.21 -2.10 9.78
CA SER A 64 10.14 -1.17 10.44
C SER A 64 11.58 -1.28 9.95
N ASP A 65 12.00 -2.46 9.46
CA ASP A 65 13.30 -2.69 8.81
C ASP A 65 13.45 -1.98 7.46
N LEU A 66 12.36 -1.44 6.90
CA LEU A 66 12.33 -0.75 5.60
C LEU A 66 12.35 0.78 5.73
N SER A 67 12.73 1.32 6.90
CA SER A 67 12.82 2.76 7.13
C SER A 67 13.62 3.46 6.02
N GLY A 68 13.02 4.46 5.38
CA GLY A 68 13.65 5.21 4.28
C GLY A 68 13.98 4.40 3.03
N ALA A 69 13.36 3.24 2.80
CA ALA A 69 13.67 2.37 1.67
C ALA A 69 12.60 2.35 0.57
N ILE A 70 11.40 2.85 0.82
CA ILE A 70 10.25 2.75 -0.09
C ILE A 70 10.07 4.02 -0.92
N ASP A 71 10.08 3.87 -2.25
CA ASP A 71 9.79 4.98 -3.18
C ASP A 71 8.29 5.28 -3.26
N VAL A 72 7.45 4.25 -3.36
CA VAL A 72 5.99 4.37 -3.49
C VAL A 72 5.30 3.25 -2.71
N ALA A 73 4.26 3.61 -1.96
CA ALA A 73 3.30 2.68 -1.36
C ALA A 73 1.94 2.74 -2.07
N LEU A 74 1.34 1.59 -2.36
CA LEU A 74 0.06 1.44 -3.03
C LEU A 74 -0.93 0.73 -2.11
N LEU A 75 -1.98 1.42 -1.69
CA LEU A 75 -3.03 0.90 -0.83
C LEU A 75 -4.33 0.90 -1.62
N ILE A 76 -4.64 -0.23 -2.25
CA ILE A 76 -5.79 -0.38 -3.14
C ILE A 76 -6.77 -1.32 -2.46
N HIS A 77 -7.92 -0.78 -2.04
CA HIS A 77 -8.95 -1.52 -1.31
C HIS A 77 -8.45 -2.11 0.01
N THR A 78 -7.59 -1.36 0.72
CA THR A 78 -6.91 -1.85 1.93
C THR A 78 -7.26 -1.04 3.18
N VAL A 79 -7.34 0.30 3.10
CA VAL A 79 -7.33 1.14 4.31
C VAL A 79 -8.61 1.00 5.12
N HIS A 80 -9.75 0.76 4.47
CA HIS A 80 -11.03 0.52 5.15
C HIS A 80 -11.08 -0.77 5.98
N GLU A 81 -10.23 -1.75 5.67
CA GLU A 81 -10.09 -3.00 6.42
C GLU A 81 -9.18 -2.84 7.65
N MET A 82 -8.45 -1.73 7.75
CA MET A 82 -7.46 -1.54 8.81
C MET A 82 -8.10 -0.96 10.08
N PRO A 83 -7.90 -1.59 11.26
CA PRO A 83 -8.48 -1.11 12.51
C PRO A 83 -7.99 0.29 12.88
N ASN A 84 -6.74 0.61 12.52
CA ASN A 84 -6.13 1.91 12.79
C ASN A 84 -5.37 2.46 11.58
N ALA A 85 -6.09 3.15 10.69
CA ALA A 85 -5.49 3.85 9.55
C ALA A 85 -4.40 4.87 9.94
N GLY A 86 -4.47 5.49 11.13
CA GLY A 86 -3.45 6.44 11.57
C GLY A 86 -2.10 5.76 11.85
N ALA A 87 -2.13 4.62 12.55
CA ALA A 87 -0.95 3.80 12.79
C ALA A 87 -0.36 3.26 11.48
N LEU A 88 -1.22 2.78 10.57
CA LEU A 88 -0.83 2.35 9.21
C LEU A 88 -0.05 3.45 8.47
N PHE A 89 -0.60 4.67 8.40
CA PHE A 89 0.07 5.77 7.70
C PHE A 89 1.36 6.22 8.40
N ALA A 90 1.46 6.09 9.73
CA ALA A 90 2.67 6.41 10.47
C ALA A 90 3.80 5.42 10.16
N GLU A 91 3.49 4.11 10.10
CA GLU A 91 4.46 3.07 9.73
C GLU A 91 4.93 3.26 8.27
N ILE A 92 4.00 3.54 7.35
CA ILE A 92 4.31 3.81 5.95
C ILE A 92 5.16 5.09 5.82
N LEU A 93 4.83 6.17 6.53
CA LEU A 93 5.62 7.40 6.50
C LEU A 93 7.09 7.14 6.89
N GLN A 94 7.35 6.30 7.89
CA GLN A 94 8.72 5.94 8.26
C GLN A 94 9.43 5.14 7.17
N ALA A 95 8.74 4.17 6.57
CA ALA A 95 9.29 3.34 5.49
C ALA A 95 9.60 4.13 4.19
N LEU A 96 8.88 5.22 3.93
CA LEU A 96 9.10 6.03 2.73
C LEU A 96 10.45 6.76 2.74
N LYS A 97 11.09 6.84 1.57
CA LYS A 97 12.18 7.78 1.30
C LYS A 97 11.69 9.23 1.36
N PRO A 98 12.57 10.22 1.62
CA PRO A 98 12.25 11.61 1.29
C PRO A 98 11.80 11.74 -0.17
N GLY A 99 10.70 12.45 -0.43
CA GLY A 99 10.07 12.51 -1.75
C GLY A 99 9.23 11.29 -2.14
N GLY A 100 9.14 10.27 -1.28
CA GLY A 100 8.32 9.08 -1.53
C GLY A 100 6.82 9.37 -1.48
N GLN A 101 6.04 8.52 -2.15
CA GLN A 101 4.61 8.75 -2.35
C GLN A 101 3.73 7.61 -1.83
N VAL A 102 2.48 7.94 -1.50
CA VAL A 102 1.43 6.96 -1.18
C VAL A 102 0.23 7.21 -2.06
N LEU A 103 -0.18 6.19 -2.81
CA LEU A 103 -1.45 6.20 -3.55
C LEU A 103 -2.46 5.33 -2.82
N VAL A 104 -3.61 5.92 -2.49
CA VAL A 104 -4.75 5.25 -1.87
C VAL A 104 -5.93 5.26 -2.84
N ILE A 105 -6.51 4.08 -3.09
CA ILE A 105 -7.71 3.90 -3.91
C ILE A 105 -8.70 3.04 -3.14
N GLU A 106 -9.95 3.51 -2.98
CA GLU A 106 -10.98 2.78 -2.24
C GLU A 106 -12.24 2.47 -3.08
N PRO A 107 -12.96 1.36 -2.81
CA PRO A 107 -14.08 0.94 -3.63
C PRO A 107 -15.30 1.85 -3.40
N LYS A 108 -15.83 2.38 -4.51
CA LYS A 108 -17.07 3.16 -4.48
C LYS A 108 -18.24 2.27 -4.04
N GLY A 109 -19.11 2.80 -3.19
CA GLY A 109 -20.29 2.09 -2.67
C GLY A 109 -20.02 1.37 -1.35
N HIS A 110 -18.79 0.88 -1.15
CA HIS A 110 -18.37 0.34 0.15
C HIS A 110 -17.78 1.43 1.06
N VAL A 111 -16.95 2.32 0.50
CA VAL A 111 -16.41 3.48 1.23
C VAL A 111 -17.11 4.76 0.79
N SER A 112 -17.78 5.44 1.71
CA SER A 112 -18.41 6.74 1.44
C SER A 112 -17.36 7.84 1.22
N ALA A 113 -17.75 8.94 0.56
CA ALA A 113 -16.85 10.09 0.39
C ALA A 113 -16.46 10.72 1.74
N ALA A 114 -17.37 10.69 2.72
CA ALA A 114 -17.12 11.19 4.07
C ALA A 114 -16.10 10.31 4.81
N GLU A 115 -16.21 8.99 4.72
CA GLU A 115 -15.22 8.06 5.30
C GLU A 115 -13.86 8.21 4.63
N PHE A 116 -13.84 8.32 3.29
CA PHE A 116 -12.59 8.53 2.57
C PHE A 116 -11.92 9.87 2.92
N SER A 117 -12.72 10.93 3.14
CA SER A 117 -12.20 12.21 3.65
C SER A 117 -11.59 12.08 5.04
N LYS A 118 -12.18 11.27 5.94
CA LYS A 118 -11.59 10.96 7.25
C LYS A 118 -10.26 10.19 7.09
N THR A 119 -10.17 9.27 6.14
CA THR A 119 -8.91 8.58 5.80
C THR A 119 -7.83 9.55 5.36
N ALA A 120 -8.14 10.48 4.46
CA ALA A 120 -7.20 11.52 4.04
C ALA A 120 -6.72 12.37 5.22
N ALA A 121 -7.65 12.84 6.07
CA ALA A 121 -7.31 13.63 7.25
C ALA A 121 -6.43 12.86 8.27
N LYS A 122 -6.65 11.54 8.43
CA LYS A 122 -5.78 10.70 9.27
C LYS A 122 -4.38 10.58 8.68
N ALA A 123 -4.25 10.44 7.37
CA ALA A 123 -2.95 10.40 6.69
C ALA A 123 -2.20 11.72 6.85
N GLU A 124 -2.86 12.87 6.64
CA GLU A 124 -2.21 14.18 6.75
C GLU A 124 -1.70 14.48 8.16
N LYS A 125 -2.43 14.00 9.19
CA LYS A 125 -2.00 14.11 10.60
C LYS A 125 -0.69 13.40 10.91
N THR A 126 -0.25 12.43 10.10
CA THR A 126 1.04 11.77 10.32
C THR A 126 2.22 12.61 9.82
N GLY A 127 1.97 13.60 8.96
CA GLY A 127 3.02 14.39 8.29
C GLY A 127 3.03 14.22 6.77
N LEU A 128 2.27 13.29 6.22
CA LEU A 128 2.05 13.20 4.77
C LEU A 128 1.29 14.44 4.26
N ARG A 129 1.43 14.74 2.97
CA ARG A 129 0.76 15.89 2.32
C ARG A 129 0.00 15.44 1.09
N ALA A 130 -1.30 15.74 1.03
CA ALA A 130 -2.10 15.41 -0.14
C ALA A 130 -1.69 16.24 -1.36
N ASP A 131 -1.54 15.57 -2.50
CA ASP A 131 -1.41 16.23 -3.80
C ASP A 131 -2.79 16.64 -4.29
N ALA A 132 -3.05 17.95 -4.30
CA ALA A 132 -4.35 18.49 -4.70
C ALA A 132 -4.67 18.30 -6.20
N ALA A 133 -3.66 18.13 -7.06
CA ALA A 133 -3.87 17.94 -8.49
C ALA A 133 -4.35 16.51 -8.81
N PHE A 134 -3.99 15.53 -7.98
CA PHE A 134 -4.35 14.13 -8.19
C PHE A 134 -5.49 13.65 -7.29
N THR A 135 -5.62 14.22 -6.09
CA THR A 135 -6.60 13.79 -5.07
C THR A 135 -8.04 14.11 -5.51
N ASP A 136 -8.90 13.11 -5.45
CA ASP A 136 -10.33 13.21 -5.73
C ASP A 136 -11.12 12.37 -4.72
N ILE A 137 -11.68 13.05 -3.71
CA ILE A 137 -12.45 12.42 -2.64
C ILE A 137 -13.73 11.76 -3.18
N LYS A 138 -14.37 12.34 -4.20
CA LYS A 138 -15.58 11.75 -4.81
C LYS A 138 -15.23 10.47 -5.56
N ARG A 139 -14.04 10.39 -6.16
CA ARG A 139 -13.54 9.19 -6.83
C ARG A 139 -12.81 8.21 -5.92
N ARG A 140 -12.66 8.50 -4.62
CA ARG A 140 -11.94 7.67 -3.64
C ARG A 140 -10.49 7.44 -4.05
N ARG A 141 -9.85 8.51 -4.52
CA ARG A 141 -8.46 8.51 -4.96
C ARG A 141 -7.70 9.59 -4.19
N LEU A 142 -6.58 9.23 -3.59
CA LEU A 142 -5.74 10.12 -2.80
C LEU A 142 -4.28 9.83 -3.12
N LEU A 143 -3.53 10.86 -3.48
CA LEU A 143 -2.08 10.79 -3.60
C LEU A 143 -1.48 11.64 -2.50
N LEU A 144 -0.54 11.08 -1.76
CA LEU A 144 0.16 11.71 -0.65
C LEU A 144 1.66 11.71 -0.92
N ASN A 145 2.35 12.75 -0.48
CA ASN A 145 3.80 12.89 -0.58
C ASN A 145 4.42 12.97 0.82
N LYS A 146 5.59 12.36 0.98
CA LYS A 146 6.52 12.63 2.10
C LYS A 146 7.46 13.75 1.67
N THR A 147 7.27 14.92 2.27
CA THR A 147 8.15 16.10 2.09
C THR A 147 9.40 15.99 2.95
#